data_AF-A0A533VHN3-F1
#
_entry.id   AF-A0A533VHN3-F1
#
_cell.length_a   1.000
_cell.length_b   1.000
_cell.length_c   1.000
_cell.angle_alpha   90.00
_cell.angle_beta   90.00
_cell.angle_gamma   90.00
#
_symmetry.space_group_name_H-M   'P 1'
#
loop_
_entity.id
_entity.type
_entity.pdbx_description
1 polymer ?
#
loop_
_entity_poly.entity_id
_entity_poly.type
_entity_poly.pdbx_seq_one_letter_code
_entity_poly.pdbx_strand_id
1 'polypeptide(L)'
;MGDEILRRMRNVKGVFEQEGGIQGEYRLRKLRHLAGETRTMTLHRENGCKFWVDIARVYYSPRLSTERLNVAMMVRDGEKVYRQQEESFGDQL
;
A
#
# COMPACT_ATOMS: atom_id res chain seq x y z
N MET A 1 19.69 9.65 -7.03
CA MET A 1 19.22 8.25 -6.81
C MET A 1 17.77 8.07 -7.25
N GLY A 2 16.83 8.91 -6.81
CA GLY A 2 15.43 8.84 -7.24
C GLY A 2 15.24 8.94 -8.76
N ASP A 3 15.93 9.87 -9.43
CA ASP A 3 15.79 10.07 -10.89
C ASP A 3 16.22 8.87 -11.72
N GLU A 4 17.23 8.11 -11.27
CA GLU A 4 17.70 6.91 -11.97
C GLU A 4 16.63 5.81 -11.95
N ILE A 5 15.89 5.68 -10.85
CA ILE A 5 14.77 4.74 -10.74
C ILE A 5 13.67 5.12 -11.73
N LEU A 6 13.32 6.40 -11.84
CA LEU A 6 12.33 6.89 -12.80
C LEU A 6 12.75 6.64 -14.26
N ARG A 7 14.04 6.82 -14.56
CA ARG A 7 14.59 6.53 -15.90
C ARG A 7 14.47 5.06 -16.27
N ARG A 8 14.75 4.15 -15.34
CA ARG A 8 14.68 2.70 -15.56
C ARG A 8 13.26 2.16 -15.55
N MET A 9 12.38 2.73 -14.74
CA MET A 9 11.03 2.23 -14.49
C MET A 9 9.98 3.21 -15.00
N ARG A 10 9.64 3.11 -16.29
CA ARG A 10 8.71 4.05 -16.98
C ARG A 10 7.29 4.12 -16.37
N ASN A 11 6.88 3.07 -15.66
CA ASN A 11 5.59 2.97 -14.98
C ASN A 11 5.58 3.61 -13.58
N VAL A 12 6.75 3.93 -13.02
CA VAL A 12 6.87 4.64 -11.74
C VAL A 12 6.75 6.14 -11.99
N LYS A 13 5.94 6.81 -11.17
CA LYS A 13 5.68 8.25 -11.28
C LYS A 13 6.25 9.08 -10.15
N GLY A 14 6.37 8.49 -8.96
CA GLY A 14 7.00 9.11 -7.79
C GLY A 14 7.87 8.10 -7.07
N VAL A 15 9.00 8.56 -6.53
CA VAL A 15 9.93 7.78 -5.74
C VAL A 15 10.02 8.39 -4.36
N PHE A 16 9.83 7.55 -3.35
CA PHE A 16 9.87 7.94 -1.95
C PHE A 16 10.84 7.02 -1.21
N GLU A 17 11.58 7.58 -0.28
CA GLU A 17 12.37 6.87 0.70
C GLU A 17 11.56 6.68 1.98
N GLN A 18 11.61 5.50 2.57
CA GLN A 18 11.10 5.30 3.91
C GLN A 18 12.12 5.81 4.91
N GLU A 19 11.78 6.89 5.62
CA GLU A 19 12.57 7.40 6.73
C GLU A 19 12.28 6.60 8.00
N GLY A 20 13.21 5.76 8.41
CA GLY A 20 13.12 5.02 9.66
C GLY A 20 12.07 3.89 9.65
N GLY A 21 11.63 3.53 10.85
CA GLY A 21 10.72 2.41 11.08
C GLY A 21 9.25 2.72 10.80
N ILE A 22 8.44 1.67 10.86
CA ILE A 22 6.98 1.77 10.92
C ILE A 22 6.60 2.20 12.34
N GLN A 23 5.71 3.19 12.47
CA GLN A 23 5.37 3.81 13.76
C GLN A 23 3.86 3.95 13.96
N GLY A 24 3.47 4.06 15.23
CA GLY A 24 2.08 4.31 15.65
C GLY A 24 1.16 3.11 15.49
N GLU A 25 -0.06 3.27 16.01
CA GLU A 25 -1.14 2.28 15.99
C GLU A 25 -1.51 1.86 14.56
N TYR A 26 -1.67 2.84 13.67
CA TYR A 26 -1.96 2.61 12.25
C TYR A 26 -0.76 2.13 11.42
N ARG A 27 0.39 1.90 12.06
CA ARG A 27 1.61 1.39 11.42
C ARG A 27 2.01 2.20 10.17
N LEU A 28 2.04 3.52 10.30
CA LEU A 28 2.37 4.43 9.22
C LEU A 28 3.88 4.47 8.97
N ARG A 29 4.25 4.81 7.73
CA ARG A 29 5.64 5.01 7.30
C ARG A 29 5.90 6.49 7.15
N LYS A 30 6.98 6.97 7.73
CA LYS A 30 7.47 8.31 7.39
C LYS A 30 8.16 8.22 6.03
N LEU A 31 7.73 9.06 5.10
CA LEU A 31 8.22 9.05 3.72
C LEU A 31 8.88 10.38 3.39
N ARG A 32 10.06 10.31 2.77
CA ARG A 32 10.73 11.44 2.13
C ARG A 32 10.65 11.31 0.63
N HIS A 33 10.14 12.33 -0.05
CA HIS A 33 10.11 12.36 -1.50
C HIS A 33 11.54 12.48 -2.06
N LEU A 34 11.85 11.69 -3.09
CA LEU A 34 13.15 11.68 -3.75
C LEU A 34 13.11 12.19 -5.19
N ALA A 35 12.07 11.86 -5.96
CA ALA A 35 11.95 12.24 -7.36
C ALA A 35 10.52 12.03 -7.90
N GLY A 36 10.18 12.75 -8.98
CA GLY A 36 8.92 12.60 -9.71
C GLY A 36 7.73 13.26 -9.02
N GLU A 37 6.53 12.75 -9.26
CA GLU A 37 5.29 13.23 -8.65
C GLU A 37 5.34 13.10 -7.11
N THR A 38 4.83 14.11 -6.41
CA THR A 38 4.71 14.13 -4.94
C THR A 38 3.44 13.45 -4.43
N ARG A 39 2.56 12.99 -5.33
CA ARG A 39 1.31 12.31 -4.98
C ARG A 39 1.59 10.96 -4.29
N THR A 40 0.94 10.73 -3.15
CA THR A 40 1.05 9.48 -2.37
C THR A 40 -0.09 8.49 -2.63
N MET A 41 -1.21 8.96 -3.18
CA MET A 41 -2.31 8.11 -3.62
C MET A 41 -1.97 7.37 -4.92
N THR A 42 -2.20 6.07 -4.95
CA THR A 42 -1.97 5.22 -6.11
C THR A 42 -3.00 4.10 -6.22
N LEU A 43 -3.25 3.64 -7.44
CA LEU A 43 -4.06 2.45 -7.72
C LEU A 43 -3.14 1.23 -7.83
N HIS A 44 -3.05 0.46 -6.76
CA HIS A 44 -2.29 -0.78 -6.74
C HIS A 44 -3.08 -1.94 -7.35
N ARG A 45 -2.40 -2.83 -8.08
CA ARG A 45 -2.99 -4.01 -8.69
C ARG A 45 -2.30 -5.25 -8.18
N GLU A 46 -3.07 -6.20 -7.66
CA GLU A 46 -2.57 -7.51 -7.23
C GLU A 46 -3.66 -8.57 -7.36
N ASN A 47 -3.29 -9.80 -7.71
CA ASN A 47 -4.20 -10.96 -7.74
C ASN A 47 -5.53 -10.70 -8.49
N GLY A 48 -5.50 -9.90 -9.55
CA GLY A 48 -6.69 -9.50 -10.33
C GLY A 48 -7.52 -8.36 -9.71
N CYS A 49 -7.23 -7.95 -8.48
CA CYS A 49 -7.89 -6.87 -7.76
C CYS A 49 -7.19 -5.52 -7.95
N LYS A 50 -7.93 -4.43 -7.69
CA LYS A 50 -7.43 -3.06 -7.74
C LYS A 50 -7.76 -2.35 -6.42
N PHE A 51 -6.76 -1.71 -5.81
CA PHE A 51 -6.87 -1.06 -4.50
C PHE A 51 -6.37 0.38 -4.57
N TRP A 52 -7.16 1.33 -4.05
CA TRP A 52 -6.67 2.66 -3.76
C TRP A 52 -5.86 2.62 -2.48
N VAL A 53 -4.61 3.08 -2.56
CA VAL A 53 -3.67 3.08 -1.45
C VAL A 53 -3.01 4.44 -1.38
N ASP A 54 -3.14 5.09 -0.22
CA ASP A 54 -2.32 6.25 0.12
C ASP A 54 -1.12 5.79 0.96
N ILE A 55 0.05 5.71 0.35
CA ILE A 55 1.26 5.16 0.98
C ILE A 55 1.73 5.95 2.21
N ALA A 56 1.23 7.19 2.40
CA ALA A 56 1.53 8.02 3.56
C ALA A 56 0.50 7.88 4.70
N ARG A 57 -0.73 7.42 4.40
CA ARG A 57 -1.84 7.41 5.36
C ARG A 57 -2.32 6.01 5.75
N VAL A 58 -1.92 4.97 5.04
CA VAL A 58 -2.29 3.60 5.38
C VAL A 58 -1.09 2.65 5.39
N TYR A 59 -1.14 1.64 6.25
CA TYR A 59 -0.21 0.53 6.16
C TYR A 59 -0.56 -0.35 4.96
N TYR A 60 0.39 -0.46 4.01
CA TYR A 60 0.30 -1.41 2.91
C TYR A 60 1.64 -2.11 2.69
N SER A 61 1.59 -3.42 2.42
CA SER A 61 2.77 -4.20 2.04
C SER A 61 2.47 -5.03 0.79
N PRO A 62 3.12 -4.72 -0.35
CA PRO A 62 3.04 -5.55 -1.56
C PRO A 62 3.57 -6.97 -1.33
N ARG A 63 4.42 -7.18 -0.32
CA ARG A 63 5.02 -8.49 -0.02
C ARG A 63 4.02 -9.52 0.48
N LEU A 64 2.88 -9.08 1.01
CA LEU A 64 1.82 -9.95 1.51
C LEU A 64 0.82 -10.36 0.42
N SER A 65 1.10 -10.04 -0.84
CA SER A 65 0.21 -10.35 -1.96
C SER A 65 -0.02 -11.85 -2.10
N THR A 66 1.05 -12.66 -1.97
CA THR A 66 0.98 -14.12 -2.05
C THR A 66 0.19 -14.70 -0.89
N GLU A 67 0.47 -14.29 0.34
CA GLU A 67 -0.27 -14.75 1.53
C GLU A 67 -1.77 -14.40 1.44
N ARG A 68 -2.11 -13.20 0.93
CA ARG A 68 -3.50 -12.82 0.68
C ARG A 68 -4.17 -13.75 -0.33
N LEU A 69 -3.48 -14.09 -1.42
CA LEU A 69 -4.00 -15.04 -2.41
C LEU A 69 -4.18 -16.44 -1.80
N ASN A 70 -3.20 -16.92 -1.04
CA ASN A 70 -3.27 -18.22 -0.37
C ASN A 70 -4.48 -18.31 0.56
N VAL A 71 -4.73 -17.26 1.36
CA VAL A 71 -5.93 -17.19 2.22
C VAL A 71 -7.20 -17.18 1.38
N ALA A 72 -7.25 -16.37 0.31
CA ALA A 72 -8.42 -16.31 -0.56
C ALA A 72 -8.72 -17.67 -1.24
N MET A 73 -7.71 -18.44 -1.62
CA MET A 73 -7.87 -19.77 -2.20
C MET A 73 -8.40 -20.83 -1.23
N MET A 74 -8.33 -20.58 0.08
CA MET A 74 -8.88 -21.49 1.10
C MET A 74 -10.37 -21.24 1.39
N VAL A 75 -10.90 -20.08 1.00
CA VAL A 75 -12.29 -19.70 1.23
C VAL A 75 -13.21 -20.45 0.27
N ARG A 76 -14.34 -20.96 0.78
CA ARG A 76 -15.36 -21.63 -0.03
C ARG A 76 -16.57 -20.74 -0.29
N ASP A 77 -17.29 -21.05 -1.35
CA ASP A 77 -18.53 -20.35 -1.70
C ASP A 77 -19.53 -20.41 -0.53
N GLY A 78 -20.07 -19.24 -0.16
CA GLY A 78 -21.03 -19.09 0.93
C GLY A 78 -20.42 -18.90 2.32
N GLU A 79 -19.10 -18.95 2.47
CA GLU A 79 -18.44 -18.68 3.75
C GLU A 79 -18.48 -17.19 4.14
N LYS A 80 -18.67 -16.93 5.45
CA LYS A 80 -18.58 -15.58 6.03
C LYS A 80 -17.17 -15.36 6.56
N VAL A 81 -16.42 -14.48 5.91
CA VAL A 81 -15.04 -14.14 6.29
C VAL A 81 -15.02 -12.82 7.04
N TYR A 82 -14.41 -12.79 8.22
CA TYR A 82 -14.21 -11.59 9.02
C TYR A 82 -12.73 -11.19 9.01
N ARG A 83 -12.45 -9.92 8.73
CA ARG A 83 -11.14 -9.32 8.97
C ARG A 83 -11.23 -8.51 10.25
N GLN A 84 -10.38 -8.80 11.23
CA GLN A 84 -10.22 -7.92 12.38
C GLN A 84 -9.66 -6.58 11.90
N GLN A 85 -10.45 -5.52 12.05
CA GLN A 85 -10.03 -4.13 11.89
C GLN A 85 -10.48 -3.38 13.13
N GLU A 86 -9.61 -2.55 13.69
CA GLU A 86 -10.01 -1.49 14.61
C GLU A 86 -10.49 -0.31 13.75
N GLU A 87 -11.74 0.10 13.93
CA GLU A 87 -12.29 1.25 13.21
C GLU A 87 -11.66 2.53 13.75
N SER A 88 -11.05 3.29 12.84
CA SER A 88 -10.84 4.72 13.01
C SER A 88 -10.91 5.38 11.64
N PHE A 89 -12.10 5.39 11.05
CA PHE A 89 -12.38 6.32 9.96
C PHE A 89 -12.53 7.70 10.60
N GLY A 90 -11.41 8.43 10.68
CA GLY A 90 -11.45 9.86 10.93
C GLY A 90 -12.06 10.55 9.71
N ASP A 91 -13.26 11.10 9.90
CA ASP A 91 -13.91 12.06 9.00
C ASP A 91 -12.92 13.14 8.56
N GLN A 92 -12.44 13.10 7.31
CA GLN A 92 -12.03 14.27 6.55
C GLN A 92 -12.20 13.98 5.05
N LEU A 93 -13.42 14.23 4.56
CA LEU A 93 -13.67 14.74 3.20
C LEU A 93 -13.60 16.26 3.24
#